data_AF-A0A933FQV6-F1
#
_entry.id   AF-A0A933FQV6-F1
#
_cell.length_a   1.000
_cell.length_b   1.000
_cell.length_c   1.000
_cell.angle_alpha   90.00
_cell.angle_beta   90.00
_cell.angle_gamma   90.00
#
_symmetry.space_group_name_H-M   'P 1'
#
loop_
_entity.id
_entity.type
_entity.pdbx_description
1 polymer ?
#
loop_
_entity_poly.entity_id
_entity_poly.type
_entity_poly.pdbx_seq_one_letter_code
_entity_poly.pdbx_strand_id
1 'polypeptide(L)'
;MGRKRRVVRGRKLRIDTTVTETDIHYPTDSGLLGDAVRVLSRTMKRIEREVGDVGTRLRDRTRSVKYRLIEIGRSAMRKSEGALARRTEAYRKLMATTNKVLEQAKCFSEEVAAGVKRASTPLGQVLIEGLGKYLDQMHGLTVRVLKQTQARVLEGNRHYADKLYSVFEVHTEAIRKGKLSKPTEFGKLVKTQEAEHQIITDYEIFLQRPADQELSIPAIEKHREIFGRVPQLVASDAGFFSLENKRQAKELGVKRVAVPNKKGRDQGRSKEQKQRWFRRAQRWRVGCEGRISVLKRRHGLRRSRYRGMDGMERWVGWGVIADNLIHIGKLLRATGTVGGAATGGILGAAVGHLGAGAAVGGALGLGAGALIGDRIQALQQRQAELEKQLKADETELERQREELERIKKESKE
;
A
#
# COMPACT_ATOMS: atom_id res chain seq x y z
N MET A 1 19.74 -6.49 8.84
CA MET A 1 19.61 -6.97 10.24
C MET A 1 19.36 -8.48 10.36
N GLY A 2 18.32 -9.03 9.71
CA GLY A 2 17.95 -10.46 9.85
C GLY A 2 19.05 -11.47 9.48
N ARG A 3 19.86 -11.19 8.44
CA ARG A 3 21.02 -12.02 8.05
C ARG A 3 22.11 -12.05 9.14
N LYS A 4 22.46 -10.90 9.71
CA LYS A 4 23.46 -10.77 10.80
C LYS A 4 23.04 -11.55 12.05
N ARG A 5 21.75 -11.49 12.42
CA ARG A 5 21.18 -12.23 13.56
C ARG A 5 20.71 -13.65 13.24
N ARG A 6 21.06 -14.19 12.06
CA ARG A 6 20.68 -15.53 11.57
C ARG A 6 19.16 -15.82 11.59
N VAL A 7 18.33 -14.78 11.58
CA VAL A 7 16.86 -14.86 11.56
C VAL A 7 16.36 -15.39 10.22
N VAL A 8 17.05 -15.08 9.11
CA VAL A 8 16.70 -15.59 7.78
C VAL A 8 17.94 -16.18 7.14
N ARG A 9 17.81 -17.39 6.57
CA ARG A 9 18.92 -18.07 5.91
C ARG A 9 18.91 -17.80 4.40
N GLY A 10 17.76 -17.52 3.79
CA GLY A 10 17.66 -17.30 2.35
C GLY A 10 17.86 -18.59 1.54
N ARG A 11 17.46 -19.74 2.09
CA ARG A 11 17.43 -21.04 1.39
C ARG A 11 16.09 -21.30 0.72
N LYS A 12 15.03 -20.62 1.16
CA LYS A 12 13.69 -20.75 0.58
C LYS A 12 13.15 -19.40 0.17
N LEU A 13 12.38 -19.39 -0.92
CA LEU A 13 11.70 -18.23 -1.46
C LEU A 13 10.25 -18.61 -1.80
N ARG A 14 9.30 -17.76 -1.39
CA ARG A 14 7.94 -17.76 -1.91
C ARG A 14 7.68 -16.47 -2.65
N ILE A 15 6.91 -16.60 -3.72
CA ILE A 15 6.47 -15.46 -4.52
C ILE A 15 4.95 -15.54 -4.54
N ASP A 16 4.33 -14.40 -4.24
CA ASP A 16 2.89 -14.24 -4.34
C ASP A 16 2.58 -12.82 -4.83
N THR A 17 1.43 -12.66 -5.48
CA THR A 17 0.94 -11.35 -5.92
C THR A 17 -0.39 -11.04 -5.27
N THR A 18 -0.54 -9.80 -4.80
CA THR A 18 -1.78 -9.30 -4.25
C THR A 18 -2.18 -7.99 -4.92
N VAL A 19 -3.39 -7.52 -4.64
CA VAL A 19 -3.84 -6.21 -5.08
C VAL A 19 -3.97 -5.31 -3.86
N THR A 20 -3.41 -4.11 -3.96
CA THR A 20 -3.68 -3.01 -3.04
C THR A 20 -4.60 -2.03 -3.75
N GLU A 21 -5.81 -1.84 -3.20
CA GLU A 21 -6.81 -0.94 -3.78
C GLU A 21 -6.32 0.51 -3.71
N THR A 22 -6.63 1.32 -4.72
CA THR A 22 -6.54 2.78 -4.60
C THR A 22 -7.71 3.28 -3.76
N ASP A 23 -7.55 4.41 -3.07
CA ASP A 23 -8.64 5.01 -2.29
C ASP A 23 -9.64 5.75 -3.18
N ILE A 24 -10.43 4.96 -3.91
CA ILE A 24 -11.48 5.45 -4.79
C ILE A 24 -12.83 4.85 -4.38
N HIS A 25 -13.89 5.58 -4.72
CA HIS A 25 -15.25 5.05 -4.70
C HIS A 25 -15.46 4.14 -5.93
N TYR A 26 -16.55 3.37 -5.94
CA TYR A 26 -16.82 2.47 -7.06
C TYR A 26 -16.94 3.25 -8.39
N PRO A 27 -16.15 2.93 -9.43
CA PRO A 27 -15.99 3.81 -10.58
C PRO A 27 -17.08 3.61 -11.63
N THR A 28 -18.06 4.53 -11.63
CA THR A 28 -19.10 4.64 -12.67
C THR A 28 -18.80 5.82 -13.60
N ASP A 29 -19.17 5.71 -14.88
CA ASP A 29 -18.93 6.79 -15.87
C ASP A 29 -19.63 8.09 -15.44
N SER A 30 -20.86 7.99 -14.94
CA SER A 30 -21.59 9.13 -14.37
C SER A 30 -20.91 9.72 -13.14
N GLY A 31 -20.42 8.88 -12.22
CA GLY A 31 -19.68 9.33 -11.03
C GLY A 31 -18.42 10.11 -11.41
N LEU A 32 -17.66 9.62 -12.38
CA LEU A 32 -16.45 10.30 -12.89
C LEU A 32 -16.76 11.66 -13.52
N LEU A 33 -17.81 11.77 -14.33
CA LEU A 33 -18.26 13.05 -14.88
C LEU A 33 -18.70 14.01 -13.76
N GLY A 34 -19.40 13.49 -12.74
CA GLY A 34 -19.81 14.25 -11.56
C GLY A 34 -18.62 14.82 -10.79
N ASP A 35 -17.61 14.00 -10.52
CA ASP A 35 -16.39 14.40 -9.83
C ASP A 35 -15.57 15.41 -10.61
N ALA A 36 -15.43 15.21 -11.92
CA ALA A 36 -14.79 16.16 -12.82
C ALA A 36 -15.45 17.53 -12.76
N VAL A 37 -16.78 17.61 -12.96
CA VAL A 37 -17.51 18.88 -12.89
C VAL A 37 -17.37 19.55 -11.53
N ARG A 38 -17.46 18.78 -10.44
CA ARG A 38 -17.30 19.30 -9.08
C ARG A 38 -15.93 19.94 -8.87
N VAL A 39 -14.87 19.33 -9.40
CA VAL A 39 -13.50 19.80 -9.24
C VAL A 39 -13.21 21.00 -10.13
N LEU A 40 -13.57 20.94 -11.41
CA LEU A 40 -13.45 22.08 -12.33
C LEU A 40 -14.16 23.31 -11.77
N SER A 41 -15.41 23.15 -11.33
CA SER A 41 -16.20 24.25 -10.75
C SER A 41 -15.56 24.79 -9.47
N ARG A 42 -15.02 23.93 -8.60
CA ARG A 42 -14.34 24.36 -7.37
C ARG A 42 -13.04 25.12 -7.65
N THR A 43 -12.27 24.66 -8.64
CA THR A 43 -11.01 25.30 -9.05
C THR A 43 -11.29 26.68 -9.65
N MET A 44 -12.28 26.80 -10.55
CA MET A 44 -12.70 28.10 -11.10
C MET A 44 -13.17 29.07 -10.00
N LYS A 45 -13.99 28.60 -9.03
CA LYS A 45 -14.39 29.42 -7.86
C LYS A 45 -13.21 29.86 -6.98
N ARG A 46 -12.12 29.10 -6.98
CA ARG A 46 -10.91 29.50 -6.26
C ARG A 46 -10.17 30.59 -7.02
N ILE A 47 -10.09 30.49 -8.34
CA ILE A 47 -9.52 31.54 -9.20
C ILE A 47 -10.33 32.84 -9.06
N GLU A 48 -11.66 32.80 -9.16
CA GLU A 48 -12.50 34.01 -9.01
C GLU A 48 -12.35 34.69 -7.64
N ARG A 49 -12.10 33.92 -6.57
CA ARG A 49 -11.87 34.50 -5.24
C ARG A 49 -10.56 35.28 -5.14
N GLU A 50 -9.54 34.90 -5.91
CA GLU A 50 -8.24 35.57 -5.91
C GLU A 50 -8.19 36.76 -6.90
N VAL A 51 -8.98 36.72 -7.98
CA VAL A 51 -8.91 37.67 -9.11
C VAL A 51 -10.10 38.64 -9.16
N GLY A 52 -11.23 38.28 -8.56
CA GLY A 52 -12.48 39.02 -8.69
C GLY A 52 -13.24 38.72 -9.98
N ASP A 53 -14.19 39.59 -10.33
CA ASP A 53 -15.10 39.43 -11.47
C ASP A 53 -14.47 40.01 -12.75
N VAL A 54 -13.44 39.33 -13.26
CA VAL A 54 -12.69 39.72 -14.48
C VAL A 54 -12.72 38.60 -15.50
N GLY A 55 -12.95 38.93 -16.78
CA GLY A 55 -12.97 37.96 -17.89
C GLY A 55 -14.24 37.10 -17.90
N THR A 56 -14.10 35.82 -18.24
CA THR A 56 -15.22 34.87 -18.26
C THR A 56 -15.81 34.71 -16.86
N ARG A 57 -17.12 34.94 -16.73
CA ARG A 57 -17.88 34.75 -15.49
C ARG A 57 -18.24 33.29 -15.28
N LEU A 58 -18.00 32.74 -14.09
CA LEU A 58 -18.38 31.37 -13.76
C LEU A 58 -19.90 31.18 -13.75
N ARG A 59 -20.35 30.10 -14.39
CA ARG A 59 -21.73 29.63 -14.28
C ARG A 59 -21.74 28.24 -13.67
N ASP A 60 -22.13 28.17 -12.40
CA ASP A 60 -22.17 26.92 -11.66
C ASP A 60 -23.27 25.98 -12.20
N ARG A 61 -22.85 24.78 -12.63
CA ARG A 61 -23.72 23.72 -13.15
C ARG A 61 -23.72 22.47 -12.26
N THR A 62 -23.10 22.49 -11.08
CA THR A 62 -23.01 21.32 -10.20
C THR A 62 -24.38 20.84 -9.74
N ARG A 63 -25.35 21.74 -9.54
CA ARG A 63 -26.73 21.37 -9.17
C ARG A 63 -27.41 20.56 -10.28
N SER A 64 -27.29 21.00 -11.53
CA SER A 64 -27.84 20.29 -12.70
C SER A 64 -27.19 18.91 -12.85
N VAL A 65 -25.87 18.82 -12.68
CA VAL A 65 -25.16 17.54 -12.72
C VAL A 65 -25.61 16.62 -11.59
N LYS A 66 -25.69 17.11 -10.34
CA LYS A 66 -26.17 16.33 -9.19
C LYS A 66 -27.55 15.72 -9.45
N TYR A 67 -28.47 16.49 -10.03
CA TYR A 67 -29.79 15.98 -10.42
C TYR A 67 -29.69 14.82 -11.42
N ARG A 68 -28.85 14.95 -12.47
CA ARG A 68 -28.63 13.88 -13.46
C ARG A 68 -28.01 12.63 -12.85
N LEU A 69 -27.09 12.77 -11.91
CA LEU A 69 -26.50 11.61 -11.20
C LEU A 69 -27.56 10.83 -10.42
N ILE A 70 -28.46 11.52 -9.73
CA ILE A 70 -29.57 10.90 -8.99
C ILE A 70 -30.53 10.22 -9.96
N GLU A 71 -30.87 10.86 -11.08
CA GLU A 71 -31.72 10.29 -12.13
C GLU A 71 -31.13 8.98 -12.69
N ILE A 72 -29.84 9.00 -13.04
CA ILE A 72 -29.11 7.81 -13.52
C ILE A 72 -29.08 6.72 -12.45
N GLY A 73 -28.76 7.07 -11.20
CA GLY A 73 -28.71 6.11 -10.08
C GLY A 73 -30.05 5.42 -9.83
N ARG A 74 -31.15 6.17 -9.85
CA ARG A 74 -32.51 5.62 -9.69
C ARG A 74 -32.92 4.71 -10.84
N SER A 75 -32.52 5.05 -12.07
CA SER A 75 -32.82 4.25 -13.27
C SER A 75 -32.02 2.94 -13.34
N ALA A 76 -30.87 2.85 -12.67
CA ALA A 76 -29.97 1.69 -12.74
C ALA A 76 -30.58 0.39 -12.20
N MET A 77 -31.61 0.49 -11.34
CA MET A 77 -32.31 -0.66 -10.75
C MET A 77 -33.44 -1.21 -11.65
N ARG A 78 -33.81 -0.50 -12.72
CA ARG A 78 -34.94 -0.84 -13.59
C ARG A 78 -34.45 -1.35 -14.94
N LYS A 79 -34.95 -2.52 -15.35
CA LYS A 79 -34.53 -3.22 -16.58
C LYS A 79 -35.50 -3.05 -17.77
N SER A 80 -36.57 -2.27 -17.62
CA SER A 80 -37.52 -2.06 -18.71
C SER A 80 -36.91 -1.21 -19.83
N GLU A 81 -37.38 -1.41 -21.06
CA GLU A 81 -36.91 -0.69 -22.25
C GLU A 81 -37.07 0.84 -22.09
N GLY A 82 -38.22 1.28 -21.57
CA GLY A 82 -38.45 2.69 -21.24
C GLY A 82 -37.54 3.25 -20.13
N ALA A 83 -37.03 2.41 -19.23
CA ALA A 83 -36.04 2.83 -18.23
C ALA A 83 -34.64 2.95 -18.86
N LEU A 84 -34.30 2.07 -19.80
CA LEU A 84 -33.06 2.15 -20.57
C LEU A 84 -33.02 3.43 -21.41
N ALA A 85 -34.09 3.75 -22.13
CA ALA A 85 -34.20 4.98 -22.92
C ALA A 85 -34.03 6.25 -22.06
N ARG A 86 -34.72 6.32 -20.91
CA ARG A 86 -34.57 7.42 -19.94
C ARG A 86 -33.15 7.54 -19.41
N ARG A 87 -32.49 6.42 -19.13
CA ARG A 87 -31.10 6.40 -18.66
C ARG A 87 -30.16 6.96 -19.73
N THR A 88 -30.29 6.49 -20.97
CA THR A 88 -29.51 6.99 -22.12
C THR A 88 -29.68 8.49 -22.27
N GLU A 89 -30.90 8.99 -22.16
CA GLU A 89 -31.18 10.43 -22.25
C GLU A 89 -30.59 11.23 -21.08
N ALA A 90 -30.66 10.70 -19.85
CA ALA A 90 -30.00 11.31 -18.70
C ALA A 90 -28.48 11.40 -18.88
N TYR A 91 -27.85 10.38 -19.49
CA TYR A 91 -26.42 10.41 -19.86
C TYR A 91 -26.12 11.48 -20.91
N ARG A 92 -26.92 11.60 -21.98
CA ARG A 92 -26.75 12.66 -22.98
C ARG A 92 -26.79 14.05 -22.36
N LYS A 93 -27.78 14.30 -21.48
CA LYS A 93 -27.90 15.58 -20.76
C LYS A 93 -26.74 15.83 -19.80
N LEU A 94 -26.24 14.79 -19.12
CA LEU A 94 -25.07 14.88 -18.26
C LEU A 94 -23.82 15.24 -19.07
N MET A 95 -23.58 14.56 -20.19
CA MET A 95 -22.44 14.81 -21.08
C MET A 95 -22.50 16.24 -21.66
N ALA A 96 -23.67 16.67 -22.15
CA ALA A 96 -23.85 18.04 -22.65
C ALA A 96 -23.60 19.11 -21.58
N THR A 97 -24.06 18.88 -20.35
CA THR A 97 -23.79 19.79 -19.23
C THR A 97 -22.30 19.80 -18.86
N THR A 98 -21.64 18.65 -18.94
CA THR A 98 -20.19 18.52 -18.68
C THR A 98 -19.36 19.26 -19.73
N ASN A 99 -19.72 19.15 -21.02
CA ASN A 99 -19.05 19.92 -22.09
C ASN A 99 -19.09 21.42 -21.84
N LYS A 100 -20.25 21.97 -21.44
CA LYS A 100 -20.37 23.39 -21.08
C LYS A 100 -19.47 23.82 -19.91
N VAL A 101 -19.20 22.91 -18.98
CA VAL A 101 -18.26 23.17 -17.87
C VAL A 101 -16.81 23.09 -18.35
N LEU A 102 -16.50 22.19 -19.28
CA LEU A 102 -15.17 22.08 -19.88
C LEU A 102 -14.80 23.30 -20.72
N GLU A 103 -15.72 23.75 -21.57
CA GLU A 103 -15.56 24.99 -22.35
C GLU A 103 -15.23 26.16 -21.43
N GLN A 104 -16.01 26.32 -20.35
CA GLN A 104 -15.77 27.37 -19.37
C GLN A 104 -14.43 27.20 -18.64
N ALA A 105 -14.07 25.98 -18.23
CA ALA A 105 -12.79 25.71 -17.59
C ALA A 105 -11.60 26.02 -18.48
N LYS A 106 -11.71 25.76 -19.78
CA LYS A 106 -10.70 26.07 -20.78
C LYS A 106 -10.53 27.58 -20.98
N CYS A 107 -11.63 28.33 -21.08
CA CYS A 107 -11.57 29.80 -21.11
C CYS A 107 -10.88 30.34 -19.84
N PHE A 108 -11.17 29.79 -18.67
CA PHE A 108 -10.53 30.18 -17.41
C PHE A 108 -9.01 29.93 -17.43
N SER A 109 -8.55 28.78 -17.91
CA SER A 109 -7.10 28.49 -17.97
C SER A 109 -6.39 29.38 -18.99
N GLU A 110 -7.01 29.60 -20.16
CA GLU A 110 -6.48 30.51 -21.19
C GLU A 110 -6.41 31.97 -20.71
N GLU A 111 -7.43 32.46 -20.00
CA GLU A 111 -7.44 33.82 -19.45
C GLU A 111 -6.42 34.02 -18.32
N VAL A 112 -6.15 32.98 -17.53
CA VAL A 112 -5.04 33.01 -16.55
C VAL A 112 -3.70 33.07 -17.28
N ALA A 113 -3.49 32.24 -18.31
CA ALA A 113 -2.25 32.20 -19.07
C ALA A 113 -2.00 33.50 -19.87
N ALA A 114 -3.05 34.11 -20.41
CA ALA A 114 -2.99 35.37 -21.14
C ALA A 114 -2.86 36.60 -20.23
N GLY A 115 -2.91 36.44 -18.90
CA GLY A 115 -2.84 37.54 -17.94
C GLY A 115 -4.09 38.43 -17.92
N VAL A 116 -5.22 37.95 -18.42
CA VAL A 116 -6.53 38.61 -18.25
C VAL A 116 -6.99 38.45 -16.79
N LYS A 117 -6.90 37.23 -16.26
CA LYS A 117 -7.15 36.94 -14.85
C LYS A 117 -5.83 37.07 -14.07
N ARG A 118 -5.59 38.24 -13.44
CA ARG A 118 -4.40 38.53 -12.64
C ARG A 118 -4.73 38.73 -11.17
N ALA A 119 -3.95 38.11 -10.29
CA ALA A 119 -4.07 38.34 -8.86
C ALA A 119 -3.33 39.62 -8.45
N SER A 120 -3.75 40.25 -7.34
CA SER A 120 -3.12 41.47 -6.82
C SER A 120 -1.80 41.22 -6.10
N THR A 121 -1.51 39.99 -5.68
CA THR A 121 -0.31 39.62 -4.94
C THR A 121 0.55 38.62 -5.71
N PRO A 122 1.89 38.64 -5.55
CA PRO A 122 2.77 37.64 -6.19
C PRO A 122 2.44 36.19 -5.80
N LEU A 123 2.10 35.95 -4.53
CA LEU A 123 1.69 34.63 -4.06
C LEU A 123 0.33 34.21 -4.66
N GLY A 124 -0.62 35.13 -4.77
CA GLY A 124 -1.89 34.90 -5.46
C GLY A 124 -1.69 34.57 -6.93
N GLN A 125 -0.73 35.23 -7.59
CA GLN A 125 -0.42 35.00 -9.00
C GLN A 125 0.12 33.58 -9.23
N VAL A 126 1.09 33.15 -8.41
CA VAL A 126 1.60 31.76 -8.43
C VAL A 126 0.48 30.75 -8.18
N LEU A 127 -0.43 31.06 -7.25
CA LEU A 127 -1.58 30.19 -6.97
C LEU A 127 -2.50 30.04 -8.18
N ILE A 128 -2.93 31.14 -8.82
CA ILE A 128 -3.85 31.07 -9.95
C ILE A 128 -3.22 30.39 -11.17
N GLU A 129 -1.93 30.57 -11.42
CA GLU A 129 -1.19 29.86 -12.47
C GLU A 129 -1.17 28.35 -12.20
N GLY A 130 -0.94 27.95 -10.95
CA GLY A 130 -1.04 26.55 -10.54
C GLY A 130 -2.46 25.99 -10.73
N LEU A 131 -3.49 26.77 -10.42
CA LEU A 131 -4.90 26.38 -10.62
C LEU A 131 -5.27 26.31 -12.10
N GLY A 132 -4.75 27.21 -12.94
CA GLY A 132 -4.93 27.19 -14.40
C GLY A 132 -4.34 25.90 -15.01
N LYS A 133 -3.09 25.56 -14.66
CA LYS A 133 -2.47 24.29 -15.06
C LYS A 133 -3.28 23.08 -14.57
N TYR A 134 -3.83 23.14 -13.36
CA TYR A 134 -4.69 22.08 -12.83
C TYR A 134 -6.02 21.96 -13.59
N LEU A 135 -6.61 23.08 -14.04
CA LEU A 135 -7.78 23.06 -14.92
C LEU A 135 -7.47 22.35 -16.24
N ASP A 136 -6.32 22.63 -16.87
CA ASP A 136 -5.93 21.97 -18.13
C ASP A 136 -5.75 20.46 -17.98
N GLN A 137 -5.09 20.03 -16.89
CA GLN A 137 -4.94 18.61 -16.56
C GLN A 137 -6.30 17.94 -16.37
N MET A 138 -7.18 18.54 -15.56
CA MET A 138 -8.52 18.01 -15.31
C MET A 138 -9.40 18.04 -16.57
N HIS A 139 -9.22 19.04 -17.44
CA HIS A 139 -9.90 19.14 -18.73
C HIS A 139 -9.54 17.93 -19.59
N GLY A 140 -8.25 17.63 -19.77
CA GLY A 140 -7.78 16.45 -20.52
C GLY A 140 -8.35 15.14 -19.99
N LEU A 141 -8.35 14.95 -18.67
CA LEU A 141 -8.93 13.75 -18.04
C LEU A 141 -10.45 13.67 -18.27
N THR A 142 -11.17 14.79 -18.17
CA THR A 142 -12.62 14.82 -18.36
C THR A 142 -13.01 14.55 -19.81
N VAL A 143 -12.24 15.04 -20.79
CA VAL A 143 -12.42 14.70 -22.21
C VAL A 143 -12.28 13.18 -22.42
N ARG A 144 -11.29 12.54 -21.77
CA ARG A 144 -11.16 11.08 -21.79
C ARG A 144 -12.39 10.40 -21.16
N VAL A 145 -12.91 10.94 -20.05
CA VAL A 145 -14.13 10.43 -19.41
C VAL A 145 -15.36 10.55 -20.33
N LEU A 146 -15.49 11.63 -21.09
CA LEU A 146 -16.56 11.79 -22.06
C LEU A 146 -16.46 10.78 -23.20
N LYS A 147 -15.27 10.60 -23.78
CA LYS A 147 -15.02 9.60 -24.83
C LYS A 147 -15.33 8.17 -24.37
N GLN A 148 -14.90 7.78 -23.17
CA GLN A 148 -15.26 6.46 -22.64
C GLN A 148 -16.76 6.35 -22.34
N THR A 149 -17.42 7.43 -21.87
CA THR A 149 -18.86 7.39 -21.57
C THR A 149 -19.66 7.19 -22.85
N GLN A 150 -19.31 7.93 -23.90
CA GLN A 150 -19.86 7.77 -25.25
C GLN A 150 -19.75 6.32 -25.72
N ALA A 151 -18.51 5.79 -25.80
CA ALA A 151 -18.24 4.45 -26.29
C ALA A 151 -18.94 3.37 -25.45
N ARG A 152 -18.90 3.48 -24.13
CA ARG A 152 -19.36 2.40 -23.24
C ARG A 152 -20.85 2.43 -22.97
N VAL A 153 -21.42 3.61 -22.80
CA VAL A 153 -22.82 3.77 -22.35
C VAL A 153 -23.74 3.98 -23.54
N LEU A 154 -23.34 4.76 -24.53
CA LEU A 154 -24.19 5.10 -25.68
C LEU A 154 -23.98 4.14 -26.86
N GLU A 155 -22.75 3.69 -27.10
CA GLU A 155 -22.41 2.77 -28.21
C GLU A 155 -22.31 1.29 -27.76
N GLY A 156 -22.33 1.02 -26.44
CA GLY A 156 -22.35 -0.34 -25.90
C GLY A 156 -21.01 -1.08 -25.87
N ASN A 157 -19.89 -0.40 -26.08
CA ASN A 157 -18.55 -1.01 -25.98
C ASN A 157 -18.22 -1.44 -24.54
N ARG A 158 -18.27 -2.74 -24.27
CA ARG A 158 -18.00 -3.28 -22.92
C ARG A 158 -16.50 -3.37 -22.58
N HIS A 159 -15.62 -3.33 -23.58
CA HIS A 159 -14.18 -3.57 -23.48
C HIS A 159 -13.36 -2.36 -23.94
N TYR A 160 -13.70 -1.18 -23.45
CA TYR A 160 -12.94 0.04 -23.75
C TYR A 160 -11.53 -0.04 -23.13
N ALA A 161 -10.49 -0.12 -23.97
CA ALA A 161 -9.11 -0.34 -23.55
C ALA A 161 -8.59 0.80 -22.65
N ASP A 162 -8.88 2.05 -23.00
CA ASP A 162 -8.40 3.24 -22.31
C ASP A 162 -9.31 3.70 -21.17
N LYS A 163 -10.00 2.77 -20.50
CA LYS A 163 -10.97 3.09 -19.46
C LYS A 163 -10.28 3.72 -18.25
N LEU A 164 -10.74 4.91 -17.89
CA LEU A 164 -10.33 5.59 -16.66
C LEU A 164 -11.24 5.18 -15.50
N TYR A 165 -10.64 4.81 -14.37
CA TYR A 165 -11.37 4.42 -13.16
C TYR A 165 -11.40 5.53 -12.10
N SER A 166 -10.53 6.54 -12.18
CA SER A 166 -10.56 7.70 -11.30
C SER A 166 -9.87 8.88 -11.99
N VAL A 167 -10.46 10.07 -11.86
CA VAL A 167 -9.80 11.32 -12.29
C VAL A 167 -8.75 11.79 -11.27
N PHE A 168 -8.72 11.21 -10.07
CA PHE A 168 -7.75 11.54 -9.02
C PHE A 168 -6.60 10.53 -8.95
N GLU A 169 -6.91 9.25 -9.18
CA GLU A 169 -5.95 8.13 -9.14
C GLU A 169 -5.90 7.50 -10.54
N VAL A 170 -5.36 8.27 -11.51
CA VAL A 170 -5.34 7.93 -12.95
C VAL A 170 -4.68 6.58 -13.24
N HIS A 171 -3.75 6.17 -12.37
CA HIS A 171 -3.04 4.89 -12.47
C HIS A 171 -3.87 3.67 -12.04
N THR A 172 -5.09 3.85 -11.53
CA THR A 172 -5.94 2.75 -11.04
C THR A 172 -6.31 1.79 -12.18
N GLU A 173 -6.15 0.48 -11.94
CA GLU A 173 -6.56 -0.57 -12.88
C GLU A 173 -7.68 -1.43 -12.29
N ALA A 174 -8.48 -2.06 -13.16
CA ALA A 174 -9.42 -3.11 -12.75
C ALA A 174 -8.75 -4.49 -12.83
N ILE A 175 -8.59 -5.15 -11.69
CA ILE A 175 -7.91 -6.44 -11.59
C ILE A 175 -8.93 -7.50 -11.16
N ARG A 176 -9.06 -8.56 -11.98
CA ARG A 176 -9.86 -9.75 -11.65
C ARG A 176 -8.93 -10.90 -11.26
N LYS A 177 -8.94 -11.29 -9.98
CA LYS A 177 -8.15 -12.42 -9.43
C LYS A 177 -8.99 -13.68 -9.15
N GLY A 178 -10.23 -13.76 -9.63
CA GLY A 178 -11.08 -14.96 -9.49
C GLY A 178 -11.65 -15.19 -8.09
N LYS A 179 -11.66 -14.18 -7.21
CA LYS A 179 -12.31 -14.26 -5.90
C LYS A 179 -13.83 -14.13 -6.05
N LEU A 180 -14.58 -15.09 -5.50
CA LEU A 180 -16.05 -15.11 -5.56
C LEU A 180 -16.69 -13.88 -4.89
N SER A 181 -16.17 -13.44 -3.75
CA SER A 181 -16.77 -12.34 -2.96
C SER A 181 -16.44 -10.93 -3.48
N LYS A 182 -15.34 -10.79 -4.24
CA LYS A 182 -14.88 -9.52 -4.84
C LYS A 182 -14.31 -9.84 -6.22
N PRO A 183 -15.16 -9.90 -7.26
CA PRO A 183 -14.73 -10.35 -8.58
C PRO A 183 -13.77 -9.36 -9.25
N THR A 184 -13.83 -8.07 -8.91
CA THR A 184 -12.93 -7.03 -9.44
C THR A 184 -12.42 -6.15 -8.28
N GLU A 185 -11.10 -6.01 -8.16
CA GLU A 185 -10.39 -5.09 -7.26
C GLU A 185 -9.89 -3.90 -8.10
N PHE A 186 -9.97 -2.67 -7.58
CA PHE A 186 -9.50 -1.46 -8.28
C PHE A 186 -8.24 -0.92 -7.62
N GLY A 187 -7.09 -1.05 -8.27
CA GLY A 187 -5.81 -0.64 -7.71
C GLY A 187 -4.63 -1.12 -8.52
N LYS A 188 -3.52 -1.47 -7.85
CA LYS A 188 -2.31 -1.99 -8.48
C LYS A 188 -1.93 -3.37 -7.97
N LEU A 189 -1.27 -4.13 -8.85
CA LEU A 189 -0.66 -5.41 -8.51
C LEU A 189 0.59 -5.15 -7.67
N VAL A 190 0.67 -5.85 -6.55
CA VAL A 190 1.81 -5.84 -5.63
C VAL A 190 2.39 -7.25 -5.57
N LYS A 191 3.63 -7.42 -5.98
CA LYS A 191 4.40 -8.66 -5.76
C LYS A 191 5.03 -8.60 -4.37
N THR A 192 4.97 -9.71 -3.66
CA THR A 192 5.64 -9.89 -2.38
C THR A 192 6.54 -11.12 -2.43
N GLN A 193 7.78 -10.98 -1.98
CA GLN A 193 8.75 -12.05 -1.83
C GLN A 193 8.96 -12.37 -0.36
N GLU A 194 8.79 -13.62 0.03
CA GLU A 194 8.90 -14.07 1.42
C GLU A 194 9.97 -15.16 1.55
N ALA A 195 10.87 -15.00 2.51
CA ALA A 195 11.88 -16.00 2.86
C ALA A 195 11.45 -16.83 4.09
N GLU A 196 12.38 -17.48 4.78
CA GLU A 196 12.04 -18.21 6.01
C GLU A 196 11.51 -17.29 7.11
N HIS A 197 10.72 -17.88 8.01
CA HIS A 197 10.15 -17.21 9.18
C HIS A 197 9.26 -15.99 8.85
N GLN A 198 8.60 -16.03 7.69
CA GLN A 198 7.63 -15.01 7.26
C GLN A 198 8.23 -13.62 7.07
N ILE A 199 9.54 -13.53 6.85
CA ILE A 199 10.20 -12.27 6.56
C ILE A 199 10.04 -11.94 5.08
N ILE A 200 9.45 -10.79 4.81
CA ILE A 200 9.34 -10.25 3.45
C ILE A 200 10.70 -9.66 3.09
N THR A 201 11.30 -10.16 2.01
CA THR A 201 12.64 -9.73 1.58
C THR A 201 12.58 -8.66 0.52
N ASP A 202 11.51 -8.63 -0.26
CA ASP A 202 11.32 -7.70 -1.36
C ASP A 202 9.81 -7.55 -1.65
N TYR A 203 9.42 -6.39 -2.14
CA TYR A 203 8.08 -6.14 -2.67
C TYR A 203 8.19 -5.16 -3.85
N GLU A 204 7.25 -5.23 -4.77
CA GLU A 204 7.23 -4.37 -5.95
C GLU A 204 5.80 -4.03 -6.33
N ILE A 205 5.55 -2.77 -6.69
CA ILE A 205 4.27 -2.28 -7.18
C ILE A 205 4.45 -1.99 -8.66
N PHE A 206 3.58 -2.57 -9.50
CA PHE A 206 3.74 -2.44 -10.95
C PHE A 206 2.91 -1.29 -11.51
N LEU A 207 3.56 -0.41 -12.27
CA LEU A 207 2.88 0.63 -13.04
C LEU A 207 2.09 0.04 -14.21
N GLN A 208 2.69 -0.93 -14.91
CA GLN A 208 2.04 -1.72 -15.94
C GLN A 208 2.06 -3.18 -15.50
N ARG A 209 0.91 -3.84 -15.56
CA ARG A 209 0.76 -5.19 -15.05
C ARG A 209 1.53 -6.22 -15.90
N PRO A 210 2.58 -6.86 -15.36
CA PRO A 210 3.20 -8.01 -16.02
C PRO A 210 2.34 -9.26 -15.87
N ALA A 211 2.61 -10.29 -16.67
CA ALA A 211 2.04 -11.61 -16.41
C ALA A 211 2.69 -12.21 -15.15
N ASP A 212 1.91 -12.91 -14.31
CA ASP A 212 2.47 -13.53 -13.08
C ASP A 212 3.65 -14.47 -13.41
N GLN A 213 3.66 -15.10 -14.59
CA GLN A 213 4.77 -15.95 -15.05
C GLN A 213 6.08 -15.15 -15.17
N GLU A 214 6.05 -13.91 -15.64
CA GLU A 214 7.26 -13.08 -15.86
C GLU A 214 7.96 -12.70 -14.54
N LEU A 215 7.29 -12.85 -13.39
CA LEU A 215 7.80 -12.43 -12.09
C LEU A 215 8.77 -13.42 -11.44
N SER A 216 8.82 -14.66 -11.92
CA SER A 216 9.51 -15.75 -11.22
C SER A 216 11.03 -15.59 -11.22
N ILE A 217 11.61 -15.29 -12.38
CA ILE A 217 13.06 -15.19 -12.56
C ILE A 217 13.61 -13.90 -11.94
N PRO A 218 13.01 -12.71 -12.16
CA PRO A 218 13.44 -11.49 -11.47
C PRO A 218 13.43 -11.62 -9.95
N ALA A 219 12.46 -12.37 -9.39
CA ALA A 219 12.43 -12.62 -7.94
C ALA A 219 13.60 -13.50 -7.46
N ILE A 220 14.00 -14.52 -8.23
CA ILE A 220 15.17 -15.35 -7.90
C ILE A 220 16.46 -14.53 -7.94
N GLU A 221 16.59 -13.65 -8.93
CA GLU A 221 17.74 -12.76 -9.07
C GLU A 221 17.80 -11.75 -7.93
N LYS A 222 16.67 -11.14 -7.57
CA LYS A 222 16.60 -10.22 -6.42
C LYS A 222 16.94 -10.94 -5.11
N HIS A 223 16.49 -12.18 -4.94
CA HIS A 223 16.89 -13.02 -3.82
C HIS A 223 18.40 -13.28 -3.81
N ARG A 224 19.00 -13.54 -4.98
CA ARG A 224 20.46 -13.71 -5.12
C ARG A 224 21.22 -12.46 -4.71
N GLU A 225 20.75 -11.28 -5.11
CA GLU A 225 21.32 -9.99 -4.71
C GLU A 225 21.31 -9.82 -3.18
N ILE A 226 20.16 -10.07 -2.53
CA ILE A 226 19.99 -9.87 -1.08
C ILE A 226 20.83 -10.87 -0.25
N PHE A 227 20.85 -12.14 -0.66
CA PHE A 227 21.45 -13.23 0.13
C PHE A 227 22.85 -13.64 -0.35
N GLY A 228 23.31 -13.16 -1.50
CA GLY A 228 24.54 -13.61 -2.16
C GLY A 228 24.46 -15.05 -2.68
N ARG A 229 23.25 -15.62 -2.81
CA ARG A 229 23.02 -16.98 -3.29
C ARG A 229 21.60 -17.17 -3.80
N VAL A 230 21.43 -18.11 -4.72
CA VAL A 230 20.10 -18.54 -5.15
C VAL A 230 19.39 -19.37 -4.06
N PRO A 231 18.05 -19.32 -4.00
CA PRO A 231 17.29 -20.16 -3.09
C PRO A 231 17.42 -21.64 -3.47
N GLN A 232 17.44 -22.53 -2.47
CA GLN A 232 17.37 -23.98 -2.68
C GLN A 232 15.96 -24.44 -3.07
N LEU A 233 14.94 -23.72 -2.60
CA LEU A 233 13.54 -24.00 -2.87
C LEU A 233 12.81 -22.71 -3.25
N VAL A 234 12.17 -22.70 -4.42
CA VAL A 234 11.20 -21.68 -4.84
C VAL A 234 9.81 -22.29 -4.81
N ALA A 235 8.83 -21.60 -4.27
CA ALA A 235 7.44 -22.04 -4.28
C ALA A 235 6.47 -20.88 -4.60
N SER A 236 5.56 -21.10 -5.54
CA SER A 236 4.53 -20.12 -5.93
C SER A 236 3.25 -20.82 -6.38
N ASP A 237 2.20 -20.04 -6.65
CA ASP A 237 0.92 -20.56 -7.12
C ASP A 237 0.97 -21.01 -8.59
N ALA A 238 -0.13 -21.58 -9.10
CA ALA A 238 -0.19 -22.07 -10.47
C ALA A 238 -0.17 -20.95 -11.53
N GLY A 239 -0.48 -19.71 -11.15
CA GLY A 239 -0.41 -18.52 -12.00
C GLY A 239 1.00 -18.26 -12.53
N PHE A 240 2.03 -18.54 -11.72
CA PHE A 240 3.45 -18.36 -12.06
C PHE A 240 4.03 -19.49 -12.93
N PHE A 241 3.24 -20.52 -13.26
CA PHE A 241 3.74 -21.68 -13.98
C PHE A 241 4.12 -21.33 -15.43
N SER A 242 5.40 -21.54 -15.76
CA SER A 242 5.92 -21.64 -17.13
C SER A 242 7.02 -22.71 -17.14
N LEU A 243 7.10 -23.49 -18.23
CA LEU A 243 8.15 -24.48 -18.41
C LEU A 243 9.52 -23.81 -18.51
N GLU A 244 9.57 -22.67 -19.19
CA GLU A 244 10.79 -21.89 -19.35
C GLU A 244 11.30 -21.36 -18.01
N ASN A 245 10.41 -20.84 -17.16
CA ASN A 245 10.78 -20.42 -15.81
C ASN A 245 11.34 -21.55 -14.96
N LYS A 246 10.80 -22.78 -15.10
CA LYS A 246 11.32 -23.94 -14.36
C LYS A 246 12.72 -24.30 -14.82
N ARG A 247 12.97 -24.27 -16.13
CA ARG A 247 14.28 -24.53 -16.75
C ARG A 247 15.30 -23.48 -16.32
N GLN A 248 15.00 -22.21 -16.53
CA GLN A 248 15.88 -21.10 -16.14
C GLN A 248 16.17 -21.08 -14.63
N ALA A 249 15.17 -21.32 -13.77
CA ALA A 249 15.42 -21.41 -12.33
C ALA A 249 16.40 -22.54 -11.97
N LYS A 250 16.33 -23.68 -12.68
CA LYS A 250 17.28 -24.80 -12.49
C LYS A 250 18.69 -24.43 -12.98
N GLU A 251 18.81 -23.76 -14.11
CA GLU A 251 20.07 -23.26 -14.66
C GLU A 251 20.73 -22.23 -13.73
N LEU A 252 19.93 -21.37 -13.08
CA LEU A 252 20.39 -20.47 -12.02
C LEU A 252 20.85 -21.21 -10.74
N GLY A 253 20.62 -22.52 -10.62
CA GLY A 253 21.07 -23.35 -9.50
C GLY A 253 20.01 -23.62 -8.43
N VAL A 254 18.73 -23.32 -8.69
CA VAL A 254 17.64 -23.63 -7.75
C VAL A 254 17.39 -25.14 -7.71
N LYS A 255 17.66 -25.77 -6.56
CA LYS A 255 17.53 -27.24 -6.41
C LYS A 255 16.09 -27.73 -6.58
N ARG A 256 15.10 -27.00 -6.08
CA ARG A 256 13.68 -27.41 -6.08
C ARG A 256 12.77 -26.25 -6.49
N VAL A 257 11.94 -26.48 -7.49
CA VAL A 257 10.98 -25.49 -8.01
C VAL A 257 9.56 -26.05 -7.84
N ALA A 258 8.87 -25.58 -6.82
CA ALA A 258 7.53 -26.02 -6.46
C ALA A 258 6.47 -25.06 -7.01
N VAL A 259 6.23 -25.13 -8.32
CA VAL A 259 5.17 -24.38 -9.00
C VAL A 259 4.19 -25.37 -9.65
N PRO A 260 2.93 -25.44 -9.20
CA PRO A 260 1.96 -26.40 -9.71
C PRO A 260 1.53 -25.99 -11.12
N ASN A 261 1.25 -26.96 -11.98
CA ASN A 261 0.78 -26.67 -13.34
C ASN A 261 -0.66 -26.14 -13.29
N LYS A 262 -1.02 -25.24 -14.21
CA LYS A 262 -2.44 -24.91 -14.46
C LYS A 262 -3.17 -26.17 -14.94
N LYS A 263 -4.40 -26.37 -14.47
CA LYS A 263 -5.22 -27.55 -14.84
C LYS A 263 -5.34 -27.64 -16.38
N GLY A 264 -4.82 -28.73 -16.94
CA GLY A 264 -4.92 -29.05 -18.37
C GLY A 264 -3.59 -29.50 -18.97
N ARG A 265 -3.54 -30.76 -19.43
CA ARG A 265 -2.51 -31.33 -20.33
C ARG A 265 -1.12 -31.59 -19.73
N ASP A 266 -1.00 -32.55 -18.82
CA ASP A 266 0.11 -33.53 -18.86
C ASP A 266 -0.02 -34.60 -17.76
N GLN A 267 -0.23 -35.86 -18.13
CA GLN A 267 -0.33 -36.96 -17.17
C GLN A 267 1.03 -37.34 -16.55
N GLY A 268 2.15 -37.11 -17.26
CA GLY A 268 3.50 -37.42 -16.76
C GLY A 268 4.01 -36.50 -15.65
N ARG A 269 3.62 -35.22 -15.67
CA ARG A 269 4.10 -34.18 -14.73
C ARG A 269 3.36 -34.19 -13.38
N SER A 270 2.31 -35.02 -13.26
CA SER A 270 1.59 -35.34 -12.01
C SER A 270 2.48 -36.07 -11.00
N LYS A 271 3.51 -36.81 -11.44
CA LYS A 271 4.37 -37.60 -10.56
C LYS A 271 5.23 -36.74 -9.62
N GLU A 272 5.83 -35.66 -10.11
CA GLU A 272 6.63 -34.73 -9.27
C GLU A 272 5.76 -34.05 -8.20
N GLN A 273 4.56 -33.59 -8.58
CA GLN A 273 3.63 -32.93 -7.65
C GLN A 273 3.13 -33.88 -6.54
N LYS A 274 3.09 -35.19 -6.82
CA LYS A 274 2.78 -36.23 -5.84
C LYS A 274 3.93 -36.52 -4.86
N GLN A 275 5.16 -36.12 -5.17
CA GLN A 275 6.31 -36.36 -4.29
C GLN A 275 6.17 -35.63 -2.96
N ARG A 276 6.64 -36.27 -1.87
CA ARG A 276 6.55 -35.73 -0.51
C ARG A 276 7.18 -34.35 -0.38
N TRP A 277 8.30 -34.09 -1.06
CA TRP A 277 8.96 -32.78 -0.98
C TRP A 277 8.14 -31.67 -1.63
N PHE A 278 7.47 -31.95 -2.77
CA PHE A 278 6.67 -30.96 -3.48
C PHE A 278 5.43 -30.59 -2.66
N ARG A 279 4.72 -31.61 -2.12
CA ARG A 279 3.60 -31.39 -1.20
C ARG A 279 4.00 -30.55 0.02
N ARG A 280 5.16 -30.83 0.61
CA ARG A 280 5.70 -30.04 1.74
C ARG A 280 6.05 -28.61 1.34
N ALA A 281 6.60 -28.41 0.14
CA ALA A 281 6.88 -27.08 -0.39
C ALA A 281 5.59 -26.27 -0.65
N GLN A 282 4.55 -26.91 -1.17
CA GLN A 282 3.25 -26.28 -1.37
C GLN A 282 2.52 -25.99 -0.04
N ARG A 283 2.60 -26.87 0.97
CA ARG A 283 2.12 -26.56 2.32
C ARG A 283 2.85 -25.35 2.92
N TRP A 284 4.17 -25.28 2.70
CA TRP A 284 4.95 -24.12 3.11
C TRP A 284 4.48 -22.87 2.34
N ARG A 285 4.26 -22.95 1.01
CA ARG A 285 3.72 -21.86 0.20
C ARG A 285 2.45 -21.27 0.79
N VAL A 286 1.47 -22.09 1.15
CA VAL A 286 0.15 -21.64 1.71
C VAL A 286 0.29 -20.66 2.88
N GLY A 287 1.42 -20.67 3.61
CA GLY A 287 1.71 -19.65 4.62
C GLY A 287 1.67 -18.20 4.11
N CYS A 288 1.91 -17.97 2.81
CA CYS A 288 1.81 -16.63 2.19
C CYS A 288 0.38 -16.09 2.20
N GLU A 289 -0.66 -16.95 2.17
CA GLU A 289 -2.06 -16.53 2.21
C GLU A 289 -2.39 -15.89 3.58
N GLY A 290 -1.90 -16.51 4.66
CA GLY A 290 -1.94 -15.95 6.00
C GLY A 290 -1.17 -14.63 6.10
N ARG A 291 0.02 -14.56 5.49
CA ARG A 291 0.89 -13.37 5.46
C ARG A 291 0.23 -12.18 4.76
N ILE A 292 -0.27 -12.37 3.54
CA ILE A 292 -1.02 -11.36 2.80
C ILE A 292 -2.25 -10.93 3.59
N SER A 293 -2.93 -11.87 4.24
CA SER A 293 -4.07 -11.55 5.09
C SER A 293 -3.68 -10.64 6.26
N VAL A 294 -2.57 -10.89 6.94
CA VAL A 294 -2.07 -10.03 8.02
C VAL A 294 -1.66 -8.66 7.47
N LEU A 295 -0.91 -8.60 6.36
CA LEU A 295 -0.56 -7.35 5.68
C LEU A 295 -1.82 -6.52 5.39
N LYS A 296 -2.85 -7.15 4.84
CA LYS A 296 -4.10 -6.50 4.47
C LYS A 296 -4.88 -6.00 5.69
N ARG A 297 -5.05 -6.82 6.72
CA ARG A 297 -5.93 -6.51 7.86
C ARG A 297 -5.24 -5.64 8.91
N ARG A 298 -4.00 -5.95 9.26
CA ARG A 298 -3.25 -5.28 10.33
C ARG A 298 -2.51 -4.05 9.81
N HIS A 299 -1.88 -4.16 8.65
CA HIS A 299 -1.00 -3.11 8.11
C HIS A 299 -1.67 -2.27 7.01
N GLY A 300 -2.98 -2.46 6.78
CA GLY A 300 -3.75 -1.61 5.88
C GLY A 300 -3.50 -1.82 4.39
N LEU A 301 -2.81 -2.90 3.97
CA LEU A 301 -2.52 -3.13 2.53
C LEU A 301 -3.76 -3.48 1.68
N ARG A 302 -4.96 -3.51 2.27
CA ARG A 302 -6.21 -3.61 1.49
C ARG A 302 -6.38 -2.42 0.55
N ARG A 303 -6.03 -1.22 1.02
CA ARG A 303 -6.27 0.03 0.31
C ARG A 303 -5.23 1.07 0.73
N SER A 304 -4.53 1.64 -0.25
CA SER A 304 -3.64 2.78 -0.01
C SER A 304 -4.48 4.05 0.16
N ARG A 305 -4.31 4.73 1.30
CA ARG A 305 -4.92 6.06 1.54
C ARG A 305 -4.05 7.21 1.03
N TYR A 306 -2.81 6.91 0.66
CA TYR A 306 -1.89 7.89 0.10
C TYR A 306 -2.14 8.01 -1.39
N ARG A 307 -2.08 9.25 -1.90
CA ARG A 307 -2.36 9.57 -3.30
C ARG A 307 -1.18 9.27 -4.20
N GLY A 308 -1.47 8.86 -5.43
CA GLY A 308 -0.46 8.62 -6.46
C GLY A 308 0.35 7.33 -6.24
N MET A 309 1.17 6.99 -7.24
CA MET A 309 2.03 5.80 -7.21
C MET A 309 3.04 5.86 -6.06
N ASP A 310 3.76 6.98 -5.93
CA ASP A 310 4.73 7.17 -4.85
C ASP A 310 4.08 7.07 -3.46
N GLY A 311 2.84 7.54 -3.34
CA GLY A 311 2.04 7.39 -2.13
C GLY A 311 1.76 5.93 -1.80
N MET A 312 1.36 5.15 -2.81
CA MET A 312 1.14 3.71 -2.67
C MET A 312 2.43 2.96 -2.32
N GLU A 313 3.55 3.32 -2.93
CA GLU A 313 4.87 2.75 -2.62
C GLU A 313 5.26 2.96 -1.17
N ARG A 314 5.10 4.20 -0.68
CA ARG A 314 5.30 4.51 0.74
C ARG A 314 4.35 3.72 1.64
N TRP A 315 3.07 3.65 1.29
CA TRP A 315 2.05 2.94 2.08
C TRP A 315 2.36 1.45 2.23
N VAL A 316 2.65 0.77 1.11
CA VAL A 316 3.01 -0.66 1.10
C VAL A 316 4.32 -0.88 1.82
N GLY A 317 5.34 -0.05 1.57
CA GLY A 317 6.65 -0.15 2.19
C GLY A 317 6.60 -0.07 3.70
N TRP A 318 5.90 0.92 4.26
CA TRP A 318 5.72 1.04 5.70
C TRP A 318 5.01 -0.18 6.30
N GLY A 319 3.99 -0.70 5.62
CA GLY A 319 3.29 -1.89 6.08
C GLY A 319 4.17 -3.16 6.07
N VAL A 320 5.04 -3.30 5.07
CA VAL A 320 6.03 -4.39 5.00
C VAL A 320 7.09 -4.26 6.10
N ILE A 321 7.64 -3.06 6.30
CA ILE A 321 8.65 -2.79 7.34
C ILE A 321 8.08 -3.08 8.73
N ALA A 322 6.90 -2.54 9.04
CA ALA A 322 6.24 -2.75 10.33
C ALA A 322 5.99 -4.23 10.61
N ASP A 323 5.57 -4.98 9.58
CA ASP A 323 5.36 -6.40 9.73
C ASP A 323 6.66 -7.19 9.98
N ASN A 324 7.69 -6.90 9.20
CA ASN A 324 9.00 -7.52 9.35
C ASN A 324 9.56 -7.27 10.75
N LEU A 325 9.42 -6.07 11.29
CA LEU A 325 9.86 -5.73 12.66
C LEU A 325 9.17 -6.59 13.71
N ILE A 326 7.85 -6.81 13.59
CA ILE A 326 7.09 -7.68 14.50
C ILE A 326 7.60 -9.12 14.43
N HIS A 327 7.84 -9.66 13.22
CA HIS A 327 8.29 -11.04 13.05
C HIS A 327 9.72 -11.23 13.54
N ILE A 328 10.62 -10.30 13.22
CA ILE A 328 11.99 -10.29 13.75
C ILE A 328 11.95 -10.22 15.29
N GLY A 329 11.14 -9.34 15.87
CA GLY A 329 11.01 -9.22 17.33
C GLY A 329 10.51 -10.51 18.00
N LYS A 330 9.49 -11.16 17.42
CA LYS A 330 8.99 -12.46 17.90
C LYS A 330 10.04 -13.56 17.82
N LEU A 331 10.80 -13.62 16.73
CA LEU A 331 11.86 -14.62 16.54
C LEU A 331 13.03 -14.39 17.50
N LEU A 332 13.41 -13.14 17.73
CA LEU A 332 14.44 -12.78 18.70
C LEU A 332 14.00 -13.07 20.13
N ARG A 333 12.72 -12.85 20.47
CA ARG A 333 12.17 -13.27 21.76
C ARG A 333 12.17 -14.78 21.90
N ALA A 334 11.70 -15.53 20.89
CA ALA A 334 11.69 -16.99 20.94
C ALA A 334 13.09 -17.59 21.05
N THR A 335 14.08 -16.99 20.38
CA THR A 335 15.48 -17.40 20.51
C THR A 335 16.12 -16.95 21.83
N GLY A 336 15.68 -15.81 22.39
CA GLY A 336 16.08 -15.34 23.73
C GLY A 336 15.44 -16.13 24.88
N THR A 337 14.19 -16.60 24.74
CA THR A 337 13.51 -17.45 25.73
C THR A 337 14.00 -18.90 25.68
N VAL A 338 14.42 -19.38 24.50
CA VAL A 338 15.23 -20.62 24.41
C VAL A 338 16.65 -20.37 24.93
N GLY A 339 17.14 -19.13 24.87
CA GLY A 339 18.41 -18.71 25.45
C GLY A 339 18.45 -18.66 26.98
N GLY A 340 17.32 -18.44 27.66
CA GLY A 340 17.24 -18.49 29.13
C GLY A 340 17.51 -19.88 29.73
N ALA A 341 17.43 -20.94 28.92
CA ALA A 341 17.79 -22.30 29.33
C ALA A 341 18.97 -22.89 28.53
N ALA A 342 19.45 -22.21 27.47
CA ALA A 342 20.45 -22.77 26.56
C ALA A 342 21.46 -21.74 25.99
N THR A 343 21.79 -20.67 26.71
CA THR A 343 22.97 -19.82 26.40
C THR A 343 24.14 -20.06 27.34
N GLY A 344 24.66 -21.29 27.30
CA GLY A 344 26.01 -21.62 27.80
C GLY A 344 26.97 -22.17 26.74
N GLY A 345 26.52 -22.45 25.51
CA GLY A 345 27.25 -23.36 24.60
C GLY A 345 27.74 -22.81 23.26
N ILE A 346 27.49 -21.55 22.87
CA ILE A 346 27.80 -21.09 21.48
C ILE A 346 28.68 -19.83 21.42
N LEU A 347 29.13 -19.28 22.55
CA LEU A 347 30.17 -18.24 22.61
C LEU A 347 31.56 -18.80 22.95
N GLY A 348 31.85 -20.03 22.52
CA GLY A 348 33.14 -20.71 22.72
C GLY A 348 33.83 -21.15 21.42
N ALA A 349 33.66 -20.41 20.32
CA ALA A 349 34.37 -20.68 19.06
C ALA A 349 35.01 -19.40 18.48
N ALA A 350 35.45 -18.50 19.36
CA ALA A 350 36.18 -17.28 18.98
C ALA A 350 37.49 -17.08 19.76
N VAL A 351 37.86 -17.98 20.67
CA VAL A 351 39.18 -17.97 21.32
C VAL A 351 39.67 -19.41 21.33
N GLY A 352 40.59 -19.71 20.41
CA GLY A 352 41.15 -21.05 20.27
C GLY A 352 42.00 -21.39 21.49
N HIS A 353 41.61 -22.45 22.21
CA HIS A 353 42.51 -23.37 22.90
C HIS A 353 41.78 -24.70 23.11
N LEU A 354 42.31 -25.76 22.51
CA LEU A 354 41.91 -27.15 22.75
C LEU A 354 42.47 -27.57 24.11
N GLY A 355 41.62 -27.75 25.11
CA GLY A 355 42.02 -28.38 26.37
C GLY A 355 41.30 -27.86 27.61
N ALA A 356 39.99 -28.08 27.71
CA ALA A 356 39.24 -28.16 28.98
C ALA A 356 37.75 -28.42 28.66
N GLY A 357 37.46 -29.52 27.96
CA GLY A 357 36.15 -30.15 28.03
C GLY A 357 36.12 -31.03 29.28
N ALA A 358 34.97 -31.03 29.97
CA ALA A 358 34.64 -31.84 31.15
C ALA A 358 35.08 -31.28 32.53
N ALA A 359 34.38 -30.25 33.05
CA ALA A 359 34.23 -30.02 34.50
C ALA A 359 33.25 -28.91 34.93
N VAL A 360 32.53 -28.21 34.04
CA VAL A 360 31.62 -27.10 34.46
C VAL A 360 30.16 -27.38 34.12
N GLY A 361 29.77 -28.66 34.28
CA GLY A 361 28.39 -29.13 34.15
C GLY A 361 27.60 -29.18 35.47
N GLY A 362 28.16 -28.74 36.60
CA GLY A 362 27.55 -28.99 37.91
C GLY A 362 27.53 -27.84 38.93
N ALA A 363 28.21 -26.70 38.71
CA ALA A 363 28.38 -25.69 39.76
C ALA A 363 28.06 -24.24 39.36
N LEU A 364 27.70 -23.97 38.10
CA LEU A 364 27.31 -22.62 37.64
C LEU A 364 25.80 -22.47 37.39
N GLY A 365 24.99 -23.38 37.97
CA GLY A 365 23.54 -23.30 38.00
C GLY A 365 22.97 -22.40 39.11
N LEU A 366 23.81 -21.88 40.01
CA LEU A 366 23.38 -21.00 41.11
C LEU A 366 24.06 -19.61 41.12
N GLY A 367 25.17 -19.43 40.40
CA GLY A 367 25.94 -18.16 40.45
C GLY A 367 25.50 -17.06 39.47
N ALA A 368 24.81 -17.40 38.37
CA ALA A 368 24.41 -16.40 37.36
C ALA A 368 22.99 -15.82 37.60
N GLY A 369 22.18 -16.44 38.47
CA GLY A 369 20.88 -15.90 38.88
C GLY A 369 20.99 -14.69 39.81
N ALA A 370 22.05 -14.62 40.62
CA ALA A 370 22.26 -13.53 41.57
C ALA A 370 22.77 -12.24 40.89
N LEU A 371 23.68 -12.34 39.91
CA LEU A 371 24.35 -11.15 39.34
C LEU A 371 23.55 -10.40 38.26
N ILE A 372 22.48 -10.98 37.72
CA ILE A 372 21.54 -10.29 36.81
C ILE A 372 20.30 -9.77 37.57
N GLY A 373 19.95 -10.39 38.72
CA GLY A 373 18.92 -9.89 39.63
C GLY A 373 19.26 -8.50 40.18
N ASP A 374 20.48 -8.33 40.69
CA ASP A 374 20.91 -7.06 41.30
C ASP A 374 20.89 -5.88 40.33
N ARG A 375 21.25 -6.08 39.06
CA ARG A 375 21.23 -4.99 38.06
C ARG A 375 19.83 -4.63 37.59
N ILE A 376 18.90 -5.59 37.55
CA ILE A 376 17.49 -5.30 37.20
C ILE A 376 16.78 -4.65 38.38
N GLN A 377 17.08 -5.08 39.61
CA GLN A 377 16.52 -4.51 40.82
C GLN A 377 17.07 -3.09 41.09
N ALA A 378 18.35 -2.83 40.83
CA ALA A 378 18.94 -1.49 40.88
C ALA A 378 18.36 -0.54 39.83
N LEU A 379 17.98 -1.04 38.64
CA LEU A 379 17.29 -0.23 37.63
C LEU A 379 15.83 0.07 38.01
N GLN A 380 15.13 -0.90 38.62
CA GLN A 380 13.78 -0.67 39.14
C GLN A 380 13.77 0.30 40.32
N GLN A 381 14.75 0.21 41.22
CA GLN A 381 14.91 1.16 42.32
C GLN A 381 15.23 2.57 41.82
N ARG A 382 16.13 2.71 40.83
CA ARG A 382 16.42 4.01 40.20
C ARG A 382 15.21 4.61 39.48
N GLN A 383 14.39 3.78 38.84
CA GLN A 383 13.14 4.27 38.23
C GLN A 383 12.13 4.73 39.30
N ALA A 384 12.00 4.01 40.41
CA ALA A 384 11.13 4.42 41.51
C ALA A 384 11.61 5.70 42.23
N GLU A 385 12.93 5.90 42.36
CA GLU A 385 13.50 7.14 42.87
C GLU A 385 13.26 8.32 41.92
N LEU A 386 13.48 8.13 40.62
CA LEU A 386 13.20 9.17 39.62
C LEU A 386 11.72 9.55 39.59
N GLU A 387 10.80 8.59 39.71
CA GLU A 387 9.36 8.88 39.81
C GLU A 387 9.00 9.62 41.10
N LYS A 388 9.67 9.34 42.22
CA LYS A 388 9.50 10.10 43.47
C LYS A 388 10.03 11.53 43.34
N GLN A 389 11.19 11.72 42.71
CA GLN A 389 11.77 13.03 42.47
C GLN A 389 10.87 13.86 41.54
N LEU A 390 10.39 13.27 40.44
CA LEU A 390 9.46 13.94 39.53
C LEU A 390 8.18 14.39 40.23
N LYS A 391 7.62 13.57 41.13
CA LYS A 391 6.43 13.96 41.91
C LYS A 391 6.72 15.08 42.91
N ALA A 392 7.90 15.07 43.53
CA ALA A 392 8.31 16.14 44.45
C ALA A 392 8.50 17.47 43.69
N ASP A 393 9.17 17.41 42.54
CA ASP A 393 9.38 18.57 41.67
C ASP A 393 8.06 19.12 41.10
N GLU A 394 7.10 18.24 40.76
CA GLU A 394 5.75 18.65 40.35
C GLU A 394 5.02 19.40 41.48
N THR A 395 5.10 18.91 42.72
CA THR A 395 4.48 19.61 43.87
C THR A 395 5.16 20.94 44.19
N GLU A 396 6.48 21.03 44.04
CA GLU A 396 7.25 22.26 44.22
C GLU A 396 6.86 23.31 43.15
N LEU A 397 6.74 22.87 41.90
CA LEU A 397 6.30 23.71 40.78
C LEU A 397 4.86 24.22 40.95
N GLU A 398 3.95 23.41 41.48
CA GLU A 398 2.60 23.85 41.80
C GLU A 398 2.62 24.92 42.90
N ARG A 399 3.42 24.72 43.95
CA ARG A 399 3.55 25.70 45.04
C ARG A 399 4.14 27.03 44.56
N GLN A 400 5.17 26.99 43.71
CA GLN A 400 5.74 28.19 43.10
C GLN A 400 4.74 28.91 42.18
N ARG A 401 3.90 28.17 41.46
CA ARG A 401 2.83 28.76 40.63
C ARG A 401 1.78 29.47 41.48
N GLU A 402 1.38 28.88 42.61
CA GLU A 402 0.44 29.52 43.53
C GLU A 402 1.01 30.80 44.18
N GLU A 403 2.30 30.78 44.52
CA GLU A 403 2.98 31.94 45.08
C GLU A 403 3.13 33.08 44.05
N LEU A 404 3.47 32.74 42.80
CA LEU A 404 3.47 33.70 41.68
C LEU A 404 2.09 34.30 41.41
N GLU A 405 1.02 33.50 41.53
CA GLU A 405 -0.36 33.98 41.41
C GLU A 405 -0.74 34.94 42.56
N ARG A 406 -0.27 34.68 43.79
CA ARG A 406 -0.46 35.60 44.93
C ARG A 406 0.28 36.92 44.74
N ILE A 407 1.56 36.87 44.38
CA ILE A 407 2.37 38.07 44.13
C ILE A 407 1.76 38.91 42.99
N LYS A 408 1.25 38.26 41.93
CA LYS A 408 0.55 38.97 40.84
C LYS A 408 -0.74 39.65 41.30
N LYS A 409 -1.47 39.08 42.26
CA LYS A 409 -2.67 39.69 42.82
C LYS A 409 -2.31 40.88 43.71
N GLU A 410 -1.28 40.77 44.55
CA GLU A 410 -0.80 41.87 45.39
C GLU A 410 -0.18 43.01 44.59
N SER A 411 0.41 42.75 43.42
CA SER A 411 0.95 43.81 42.52
C SER A 411 -0.11 44.56 41.70
N LYS A 412 -1.39 44.14 41.77
CA LYS A 412 -2.51 44.71 41.03
C LYS A 412 -3.46 45.57 41.88
N GLU A 413 -3.25 45.61 43.19
CA GLU A 413 -3.77 46.63 44.10
C GLU A 413 -2.74 47.76 44.23
#